data_AF-A0AAW0A6N6-F1
#
_entry.id   AF-A0AAW0A6N6-F1
#
_cell.length_a   1.000
_cell.length_b   1.000
_cell.length_c   1.000
_cell.angle_alpha   90.00
_cell.angle_beta   90.00
_cell.angle_gamma   90.00
#
_symmetry.space_group_name_H-M   'P 1'
#
loop_
_entity.id
_entity.type
_entity.pdbx_description
1 polymer ?
#
loop_
_entity_poly.entity_id
_entity_poly.type
_entity_poly.pdbx_seq_one_letter_code
_entity_poly.pdbx_strand_id
1 'polypeptide(L)'
;MSLSRQSQLEILLVICGAGPLKDVTSLISQLNARGWIVQALATPSAVDMGLSLNDLRQQTGRAVVTSPSIPRITSSPNVILVAPATVNTISKLALDIRDTYAGGVLGQAVAAKIPMIILPSIKKVDLERAVFRNHIKSLRREGVKVLLGGSDGIHPTNASSKDGPIPPFPWHLAVEAVAASTNMQERNPRRADLSYLIGPFYFLF
;
A
#
# COMPACT_ATOMS: atom_id res chain seq x y z
N MET A 1 -31.92 9.62 -18.00
CA MET A 1 -31.73 8.44 -17.14
C MET A 1 -30.41 8.61 -16.40
N SER A 2 -30.47 8.99 -15.12
CA SER A 2 -29.29 9.15 -14.27
C SER A 2 -28.74 7.76 -13.97
N LEU A 3 -27.59 7.43 -14.56
CA LEU A 3 -26.81 6.26 -14.16
C LEU A 3 -26.42 6.50 -12.70
N SER A 4 -27.05 5.74 -11.81
CA SER A 4 -26.65 5.65 -10.41
C SER A 4 -25.14 5.48 -10.35
N ARG A 5 -24.46 6.43 -9.72
CA ARG A 5 -23.02 6.41 -9.47
C ARG A 5 -22.72 5.22 -8.54
N GLN A 6 -22.63 4.02 -9.10
CA GLN A 6 -22.07 2.86 -8.42
C GLN A 6 -20.72 3.35 -7.89
N SER A 7 -20.53 3.34 -6.58
CA SER A 7 -19.39 3.96 -5.94
C SER A 7 -18.12 3.23 -6.39
N GLN A 8 -17.46 3.77 -7.40
CA GLN A 8 -16.20 3.24 -7.91
C GLN A 8 -15.19 3.15 -6.75
N LEU A 9 -14.52 1.99 -6.63
CA LEU A 9 -13.58 1.73 -5.55
C LEU A 9 -12.37 2.65 -5.68
N GLU A 10 -12.09 3.46 -4.65
CA GLU A 10 -10.86 4.27 -4.58
C GLU A 10 -9.80 3.60 -3.71
N ILE A 11 -8.60 3.42 -4.26
CA ILE A 11 -7.45 2.81 -3.60
C ILE A 11 -6.39 3.88 -3.41
N LEU A 12 -5.90 4.04 -2.18
CA LEU A 12 -4.63 4.72 -1.93
C LEU A 12 -3.51 3.68 -1.96
N LEU A 13 -2.72 3.71 -3.02
CA LEU A 13 -1.56 2.83 -3.21
C LEU A 13 -0.31 3.50 -2.64
N VAL A 14 0.21 2.98 -1.54
CA VAL A 14 1.48 3.41 -0.93
C VAL A 14 2.62 2.54 -1.42
N ILE A 15 3.61 3.16 -2.07
CA ILE A 15 4.71 2.50 -2.77
C ILE A 15 6.02 2.72 -1.98
N CYS A 16 6.61 1.63 -1.48
CA CYS A 16 7.91 1.67 -0.80
C CYS A 16 9.07 1.36 -1.76
N GLY A 17 10.26 1.89 -1.46
CA GLY A 17 11.48 1.52 -2.18
C GLY A 17 11.87 0.07 -1.92
N ALA A 18 11.52 -0.84 -2.83
CA ALA A 18 11.75 -2.27 -2.68
C ALA A 18 12.16 -2.92 -4.02
N GLY A 19 12.57 -4.19 -3.98
CA GLY A 19 13.02 -4.94 -5.16
C GLY A 19 12.09 -4.86 -6.40
N PRO A 20 10.77 -5.09 -6.28
CA PRO A 20 9.87 -5.12 -7.43
C PRO A 20 9.38 -3.73 -7.89
N LEU A 21 10.06 -2.64 -7.49
CA LEU A 21 9.63 -1.27 -7.78
C LEU A 21 9.46 -0.99 -9.27
N LYS A 22 10.31 -1.57 -10.12
CA LYS A 22 10.25 -1.41 -11.58
C LYS A 22 8.96 -1.98 -12.20
N ASP A 23 8.32 -2.94 -11.51
CA ASP A 23 7.15 -3.66 -12.01
C ASP A 23 5.84 -3.18 -11.39
N VAL A 24 5.85 -2.09 -10.60
CA VAL A 24 4.65 -1.59 -9.92
C VAL A 24 3.54 -1.14 -10.89
N THR A 25 3.90 -0.77 -12.11
CA THR A 25 2.97 -0.44 -13.20
C THR A 25 2.11 -1.64 -13.61
N SER A 26 2.61 -2.87 -13.40
CA SER A 26 1.83 -4.10 -13.58
C SER A 26 0.69 -4.20 -12.56
N LEU A 27 0.95 -3.88 -11.29
CA LEU A 27 -0.08 -3.85 -10.25
C LEU A 27 -1.16 -2.82 -10.62
N ILE A 28 -0.78 -1.61 -10.99
CA ILE A 28 -1.74 -0.54 -11.35
C ILE A 28 -2.58 -0.95 -12.54
N SER A 29 -1.99 -1.58 -13.55
CA SER A 29 -2.72 -2.10 -14.71
C SER A 29 -3.77 -3.13 -14.30
N GLN A 30 -3.44 -4.04 -13.37
CA GLN A 30 -4.40 -5.03 -12.85
C GLN A 30 -5.54 -4.38 -12.04
N LEU A 31 -5.24 -3.35 -11.24
CA LEU A 31 -6.26 -2.61 -10.50
C LEU A 31 -7.19 -1.82 -11.44
N ASN A 32 -6.62 -1.13 -12.44
CA ASN A 32 -7.37 -0.40 -13.46
C ASN A 32 -8.25 -1.32 -14.31
N ALA A 33 -7.80 -2.53 -14.62
CA ALA A 33 -8.58 -3.53 -15.35
C ALA A 33 -9.85 -3.97 -14.59
N ARG A 34 -9.89 -3.80 -13.27
CA ARG A 34 -11.08 -4.00 -12.43
C ARG A 34 -11.97 -2.75 -12.34
N GLY A 35 -11.62 -1.66 -13.02
CA GLY A 35 -12.31 -0.38 -12.94
C GLY A 35 -12.06 0.37 -11.63
N TRP A 36 -11.07 -0.01 -10.83
CA TRP A 36 -10.74 0.67 -9.58
C TRP A 36 -9.88 1.91 -9.82
N ILE A 37 -10.09 2.95 -9.03
CA ILE A 37 -9.36 4.21 -9.13
C ILE A 37 -8.17 4.18 -8.18
N VAL A 38 -6.98 4.49 -8.67
CA VAL A 38 -5.75 4.52 -7.86
C VAL A 38 -5.26 5.95 -7.64
N GLN A 39 -5.07 6.34 -6.38
CA GLN A 39 -4.21 7.45 -6.00
C GLN A 39 -2.89 6.88 -5.48
N ALA A 40 -1.77 7.27 -6.08
CA ALA A 40 -0.45 6.81 -5.65
C ALA A 40 0.18 7.77 -4.64
N LEU A 41 0.85 7.19 -3.63
CA LEU A 41 1.68 7.85 -2.63
C LEU A 41 3.02 7.11 -2.56
N ALA A 42 4.12 7.78 -2.88
CA ALA A 42 5.44 7.17 -2.86
C ALA A 42 6.24 7.61 -1.62
N THR A 43 6.94 6.66 -0.99
CA THR A 43 7.95 6.99 0.04
C THR A 43 9.17 7.67 -0.58
N PRO A 44 9.95 8.48 0.16
CA PRO A 44 11.20 9.07 -0.34
C PRO A 44 12.14 8.02 -0.95
N SER A 45 12.34 6.90 -0.25
CA SER A 45 13.16 5.79 -0.74
C SER A 45 12.67 5.18 -2.06
N ALA A 46 11.36 5.19 -2.36
CA ALA A 46 10.87 4.74 -3.66
C ALA A 46 11.28 5.72 -4.78
N VAL A 47 11.21 7.03 -4.52
CA VAL A 47 11.66 8.06 -5.46
C VAL A 47 13.16 7.95 -5.69
N ASP A 48 13.95 7.84 -4.62
CA ASP A 48 15.41 7.72 -4.68
C ASP A 48 15.86 6.45 -5.44
N MET A 49 15.06 5.39 -5.38
CA MET A 49 15.29 4.15 -6.13
C MET A 49 14.82 4.20 -7.59
N GLY A 50 14.39 5.37 -8.09
CA GLY A 50 14.08 5.58 -9.50
C GLY A 50 12.63 5.23 -9.89
N LEU A 51 11.68 5.32 -8.96
CA LEU A 51 10.26 5.22 -9.31
C LEU A 51 9.86 6.30 -10.32
N SER A 52 9.38 5.90 -11.50
CA SER A 52 8.91 6.83 -12.53
C SER A 52 7.57 7.45 -12.16
N LEU A 53 7.58 8.67 -11.62
CA LEU A 53 6.36 9.39 -11.25
C LEU A 53 5.48 9.73 -12.48
N ASN A 54 6.10 9.91 -13.64
CA ASN A 54 5.40 10.21 -14.88
C ASN A 54 4.61 9.00 -15.41
N ASP A 55 5.20 7.81 -15.41
CA ASP A 55 4.52 6.60 -15.87
C ASP A 55 3.34 6.28 -14.96
N LEU A 56 3.53 6.42 -13.65
CA LEU A 56 2.46 6.29 -12.67
C LEU A 56 1.35 7.32 -12.90
N ARG A 57 1.69 8.57 -13.19
CA ARG A 57 0.69 9.61 -13.50
C ARG A 57 -0.09 9.27 -14.76
N GLN A 58 0.57 8.80 -15.80
CA GLN A 58 -0.09 8.41 -17.05
C GLN A 58 -1.05 7.24 -16.83
N GLN A 59 -0.66 6.23 -16.03
CA GLN A 59 -1.51 5.07 -15.76
C GLN A 59 -2.66 5.36 -14.79
N THR A 60 -2.45 6.20 -13.78
CA THR A 60 -3.47 6.49 -12.75
C THR A 60 -4.35 7.68 -13.11
N GLY A 61 -3.93 8.53 -14.06
CA GLY A 61 -4.56 9.82 -14.35
C GLY A 61 -4.42 10.84 -13.21
N ARG A 62 -3.66 10.54 -12.15
CA ARG A 62 -3.48 11.36 -10.95
C ARG A 62 -2.00 11.57 -10.68
N ALA A 63 -1.64 12.75 -10.16
CA ALA A 63 -0.26 13.01 -9.77
C ALA A 63 0.13 12.12 -8.58
N VAL A 64 1.35 11.58 -8.60
CA VAL A 64 1.88 10.81 -7.47
C VAL A 64 2.21 11.78 -6.33
N VAL A 65 1.70 11.49 -5.14
CA VAL A 65 2.00 12.25 -3.94
C VAL A 65 3.31 11.74 -3.34
N THR A 66 4.21 12.63 -2.94
CA THR A 66 5.50 12.27 -2.34
C THR A 66 5.77 13.00 -1.02
N SER A 67 5.01 14.05 -0.72
CA SER A 67 5.20 14.94 0.42
C SER A 67 3.86 15.58 0.83
N PRO A 68 3.77 16.29 1.96
CA PRO A 68 2.54 17.00 2.36
C PRO A 68 2.25 18.23 1.49
N SER A 69 3.20 18.62 0.62
CA SER A 69 3.05 19.68 -0.36
C SER A 69 2.12 19.25 -1.50
N ILE A 70 1.92 20.13 -2.49
CA ILE A 70 1.18 19.79 -3.71
C ILE A 70 2.07 18.87 -4.58
N PRO A 71 1.52 17.79 -5.18
CA PRO A 71 0.12 17.34 -5.14
C PRO A 71 -0.25 16.67 -3.80
N ARG A 72 -1.50 16.86 -3.35
CA ARG A 72 -2.05 16.22 -2.14
C ARG A 72 -2.92 15.02 -2.49
N ILE A 73 -3.17 14.16 -1.51
CA ILE A 73 -4.17 13.08 -1.65
C ILE A 73 -5.55 13.74 -1.75
N THR A 74 -6.26 13.49 -2.84
CA THR A 74 -7.59 14.08 -3.12
C THR A 74 -8.72 13.06 -3.03
N SER A 75 -8.39 11.77 -2.94
CA SER A 75 -9.32 10.66 -2.81
C SER A 75 -9.67 10.39 -1.34
N SER A 76 -10.89 9.92 -1.10
CA SER A 76 -11.29 9.27 0.16
C SER A 76 -11.22 7.76 -0.04
N PRO A 77 -10.07 7.11 0.21
CA PRO A 77 -9.87 5.74 -0.19
C PRO A 77 -10.82 4.81 0.56
N ASN A 78 -11.40 3.89 -0.19
CA ASN A 78 -12.08 2.73 0.35
C ASN A 78 -11.08 1.80 1.04
N VAL A 79 -9.89 1.64 0.46
CA VAL A 79 -8.86 0.74 0.96
C VAL A 79 -7.48 1.34 0.73
N ILE A 80 -6.57 1.10 1.66
CA ILE A 80 -5.15 1.41 1.52
C ILE A 80 -4.42 0.13 1.16
N LEU A 81 -3.64 0.17 0.09
CA LEU A 81 -2.75 -0.89 -0.32
C LEU A 81 -1.31 -0.42 -0.16
N VAL A 82 -0.52 -1.07 0.69
CA VAL A 82 0.92 -0.84 0.78
C VAL A 82 1.63 -1.94 0.00
N ALA A 83 2.07 -1.62 -1.21
CA ALA A 83 2.62 -2.60 -2.14
C ALA A 83 3.60 -1.94 -3.13
N PRO A 84 4.87 -2.38 -3.19
CA PRO A 84 5.50 -3.31 -2.25
C PRO A 84 5.74 -2.62 -0.90
N ALA A 85 5.69 -3.38 0.20
CA ALA A 85 6.00 -2.88 1.54
C ALA A 85 7.33 -3.43 2.07
N THR A 86 8.24 -2.57 2.50
CA THR A 86 9.54 -3.00 3.04
C THR A 86 9.46 -3.37 4.52
N VAL A 87 10.46 -4.13 5.02
CA VAL A 87 10.67 -4.35 6.46
C VAL A 87 10.70 -3.04 7.24
N ASN A 88 11.35 -2.01 6.68
CA ASN A 88 11.46 -0.69 7.31
C ASN A 88 10.09 -0.02 7.48
N THR A 89 9.30 0.08 6.42
CA THR A 89 7.97 0.70 6.49
C THR A 89 7.03 -0.09 7.39
N ILE A 90 7.04 -1.42 7.30
CA ILE A 90 6.23 -2.29 8.17
C ILE A 90 6.61 -2.11 9.64
N SER A 91 7.91 -2.08 9.96
CA SER A 91 8.39 -1.93 11.33
C SER A 91 8.06 -0.55 11.90
N LYS A 92 8.25 0.51 11.10
CA LYS A 92 7.89 1.87 11.51
C LYS A 92 6.39 2.00 11.78
N LEU A 93 5.54 1.45 10.90
CA LEU A 93 4.10 1.46 11.11
C LEU A 93 3.69 0.72 12.39
N ALA A 94 4.28 -0.45 12.65
CA ALA A 94 4.00 -1.23 13.85
C ALA A 94 4.44 -0.56 15.16
N LEU A 95 5.38 0.39 15.08
CA LEU A 95 5.91 1.17 16.19
C LEU A 95 5.36 2.61 16.22
N ASP A 96 4.41 2.93 15.33
CA ASP A 96 3.86 4.28 15.11
C ASP A 96 4.92 5.38 14.85
N ILE A 97 6.03 5.02 14.21
CA ILE A 97 7.06 5.96 13.77
C ILE A 97 6.62 6.61 12.45
N ARG A 98 6.47 7.94 12.45
CA ARG A 98 5.87 8.70 11.35
C ARG A 98 6.84 9.65 10.64
N ASP A 99 8.13 9.34 10.61
CA ASP A 99 9.21 10.18 10.02
C ASP A 99 9.19 10.35 8.49
N THR A 100 8.10 9.97 7.83
CA THR A 100 7.84 10.24 6.42
C THR A 100 6.37 10.57 6.24
N TYR A 101 6.05 11.35 5.20
CA TYR A 101 4.65 11.67 4.90
C TYR A 101 3.79 10.42 4.72
N ALA A 102 4.29 9.42 4.00
CA ALA A 102 3.65 8.11 3.88
C ALA A 102 3.45 7.41 5.23
N GLY A 103 4.46 7.42 6.11
CA GLY A 103 4.35 6.84 7.44
C GLY A 103 3.24 7.48 8.28
N GLY A 104 3.14 8.80 8.29
CA GLY A 104 2.07 9.46 9.04
C GLY A 104 0.68 9.33 8.41
N VAL A 105 0.57 9.22 7.08
CA VAL A 105 -0.70 8.86 6.43
C VAL A 105 -1.13 7.44 6.85
N LEU A 106 -0.21 6.48 6.85
CA LEU A 106 -0.50 5.09 7.24
C LEU A 106 -0.91 4.98 8.72
N GLY A 107 -0.16 5.61 9.64
CA GLY A 107 -0.49 5.57 11.06
C GLY A 107 -1.87 6.16 11.37
N GLN A 108 -2.21 7.30 10.75
CA GLN A 108 -3.55 7.89 10.88
C GLN A 108 -4.64 6.98 10.31
N ALA A 109 -4.39 6.33 9.17
CA ALA A 109 -5.37 5.44 8.57
C ALA A 109 -5.65 4.19 9.42
N VAL A 110 -4.63 3.66 10.10
CA VAL A 110 -4.81 2.56 11.08
C VAL A 110 -5.69 3.03 12.25
N ALA A 111 -5.43 4.22 12.80
CA ALA A 111 -6.24 4.80 13.87
C ALA A 111 -7.69 5.05 13.42
N ALA A 112 -7.88 5.52 12.18
CA ALA A 112 -9.19 5.75 11.55
C ALA A 112 -9.90 4.46 11.08
N LYS A 113 -9.29 3.29 11.29
CA LYS A 113 -9.84 1.97 10.89
C LYS A 113 -10.18 1.88 9.41
N ILE A 114 -9.40 2.55 8.56
CA ILE A 114 -9.47 2.37 7.12
C ILE A 114 -8.92 0.98 6.78
N PRO A 115 -9.63 0.16 5.98
CA PRO A 115 -9.10 -1.13 5.56
C PRO A 115 -7.73 -0.98 4.93
N MET A 116 -6.76 -1.73 5.47
CA MET A 116 -5.37 -1.67 5.05
C MET A 116 -4.87 -3.06 4.72
N ILE A 117 -4.29 -3.19 3.53
CA ILE A 117 -3.65 -4.41 3.04
C ILE A 117 -2.18 -4.10 2.79
N ILE A 118 -1.31 -4.99 3.26
CA ILE A 118 0.14 -4.89 3.08
C ILE A 118 0.59 -6.11 2.27
N LEU A 119 1.23 -5.87 1.12
CA LEU A 119 1.95 -6.88 0.35
C LEU A 119 3.46 -6.69 0.60
N PRO A 120 4.08 -7.50 1.49
CA PRO A 120 5.48 -7.31 1.83
C PRO A 120 6.43 -7.65 0.66
N SER A 121 7.53 -6.92 0.55
CA SER A 121 8.69 -7.28 -0.25
C SER A 121 9.86 -7.40 0.71
N ILE A 122 10.03 -8.60 1.26
CA ILE A 122 11.00 -8.92 2.31
C ILE A 122 11.79 -10.17 1.95
N LYS A 123 12.92 -10.39 2.60
CA LYS A 123 13.71 -11.62 2.47
C LYS A 123 13.29 -12.63 3.53
N LYS A 124 13.52 -13.92 3.29
CA LYS A 124 13.25 -14.96 4.30
C LYS A 124 14.02 -14.70 5.60
N VAL A 125 15.26 -14.22 5.52
CA VAL A 125 16.09 -13.89 6.71
C VAL A 125 15.45 -12.85 7.63
N ASP A 126 14.62 -11.94 7.10
CA ASP A 126 13.92 -10.95 7.92
C ASP A 126 12.93 -11.62 8.89
N LEU A 127 12.40 -12.79 8.50
CA LEU A 127 11.50 -13.58 9.33
C LEU A 127 12.20 -14.30 10.48
N GLU A 128 13.53 -14.42 10.47
CA GLU A 128 14.29 -15.01 11.59
C GLU A 128 14.29 -14.07 12.81
N ARG A 129 14.10 -12.76 12.58
CA ARG A 129 14.01 -11.78 13.67
C ARG A 129 12.67 -11.86 14.39
N ALA A 130 12.69 -12.27 15.66
CA ALA A 130 11.51 -12.30 16.53
C ALA A 130 10.80 -10.94 16.60
N VAL A 131 11.56 -9.84 16.67
CA VAL A 131 11.03 -8.47 16.68
C VAL A 131 10.19 -8.19 15.44
N PHE A 132 10.68 -8.54 14.25
CA PHE A 132 9.93 -8.31 13.02
C PHE A 132 8.66 -9.17 12.96
N ARG A 133 8.72 -10.45 13.38
CA ARG A 133 7.52 -11.28 13.52
C ARG A 133 6.48 -10.65 14.46
N ASN A 134 6.93 -10.00 15.54
CA ASN A 134 6.05 -9.30 16.47
C ASN A 134 5.40 -8.05 15.86
N HIS A 135 6.12 -7.30 15.01
CA HIS A 135 5.55 -6.19 14.24
C HIS A 135 4.39 -6.65 13.34
N ILE A 136 4.56 -7.79 12.64
CA ILE A 136 3.48 -8.36 11.83
C ILE A 136 2.27 -8.72 12.70
N LYS A 137 2.52 -9.35 13.87
CA LYS A 137 1.45 -9.73 14.80
C LYS A 137 0.72 -8.53 15.40
N SER A 138 1.40 -7.41 15.68
CA SER A 138 0.73 -6.21 16.21
C SER A 138 -0.17 -5.57 15.17
N LEU A 139 0.33 -5.38 13.93
CA LEU A 139 -0.48 -4.84 12.84
C LEU A 139 -1.73 -5.68 12.56
N ARG A 140 -1.60 -7.02 12.57
CA ARG A 140 -2.75 -7.92 12.43
C ARG A 140 -3.77 -7.76 13.56
N ARG A 141 -3.32 -7.54 14.80
CA ARG A 141 -4.22 -7.27 15.95
C ARG A 141 -4.97 -5.94 15.80
N GLU A 142 -4.42 -4.98 15.06
CA GLU A 142 -5.07 -3.70 14.78
C GLU A 142 -6.03 -3.73 13.58
N GLY A 143 -6.13 -4.88 12.89
CA GLY A 143 -7.02 -5.08 11.75
C GLY A 143 -6.33 -4.93 10.38
N VAL A 144 -5.00 -4.76 10.34
CA VAL A 144 -4.25 -4.68 9.08
C VAL A 144 -4.06 -6.07 8.49
N LYS A 145 -4.47 -6.27 7.22
CA LYS A 145 -4.26 -7.52 6.48
C LYS A 145 -2.85 -7.56 5.90
N VAL A 146 -1.95 -8.28 6.57
CA VAL A 146 -0.57 -8.50 6.07
C VAL A 146 -0.48 -9.83 5.31
N LEU A 147 -0.26 -9.77 3.99
CA LEU A 147 -0.20 -10.90 3.06
C LEU A 147 1.12 -11.68 3.19
N LEU A 148 1.29 -12.40 4.31
CA LEU A 148 2.52 -13.11 4.65
C LEU A 148 2.21 -14.46 5.32
N GLY A 149 2.64 -15.55 4.69
CA GLY A 149 2.31 -16.93 5.08
C GLY A 149 0.86 -17.30 4.75
N GLY A 150 0.46 -18.53 5.09
CA GLY A 150 -0.88 -19.04 4.76
C GLY A 150 -1.08 -19.32 3.27
N SER A 151 -2.33 -19.54 2.85
CA SER A 151 -2.68 -19.80 1.44
C SER A 151 -2.84 -18.54 0.61
N ASP A 152 -3.06 -17.38 1.24
CA ASP A 152 -3.34 -16.09 0.58
C ASP A 152 -2.23 -15.04 0.78
N GLY A 153 -1.06 -15.47 1.27
CA GLY A 153 0.08 -14.61 1.54
C GLY A 153 1.36 -15.07 0.86
N ILE A 154 2.33 -14.16 0.77
CA ILE A 154 3.63 -14.48 0.20
C ILE A 154 4.40 -15.43 1.13
N HIS A 155 5.26 -16.24 0.53
CA HIS A 155 6.26 -17.04 1.24
C HIS A 155 7.65 -16.56 0.83
N PRO A 156 8.26 -15.64 1.59
CA PRO A 156 9.55 -15.06 1.21
C PRO A 156 10.60 -16.15 1.03
N THR A 157 11.30 -16.10 -0.10
CA THR A 157 12.42 -17.00 -0.38
C THR A 157 13.74 -16.25 -0.18
N ASN A 158 14.83 -16.99 -0.10
CA ASN A 158 16.18 -16.44 -0.24
C ASN A 158 16.67 -16.52 -1.69
N ALA A 159 15.76 -16.70 -2.66
CA ALA A 159 16.13 -16.90 -4.05
C ALA A 159 16.96 -15.70 -4.53
N SER A 160 18.16 -16.00 -5.00
CA SER A 160 19.00 -15.04 -5.68
C SER A 160 18.99 -15.33 -7.18
N SER A 161 19.30 -14.34 -8.01
CA SER A 161 19.45 -14.55 -9.45
C SER A 161 20.56 -15.55 -9.81
N LYS A 162 21.41 -15.92 -8.84
CA LYS A 162 22.42 -16.97 -8.99
C LYS A 162 21.81 -18.38 -8.95
N ASP A 163 20.61 -18.52 -8.38
CA ASP A 163 19.92 -19.80 -8.17
C ASP A 163 18.91 -20.12 -9.30
N GLY A 164 18.86 -19.29 -10.34
CA GLY A 164 17.94 -19.40 -11.47
C GLY A 164 17.00 -18.19 -11.62
N PRO A 165 16.01 -18.27 -12.52
CA PRO A 165 15.04 -17.20 -12.73
C PRO A 165 14.26 -16.91 -11.45
N ILE A 166 14.29 -15.66 -11.00
CA ILE A 166 13.48 -15.21 -9.88
C ILE A 166 12.03 -15.14 -10.36
N PRO A 167 11.07 -15.82 -9.70
CA PRO A 167 9.67 -15.73 -10.09
C PRO A 167 9.16 -14.28 -9.96
N PRO A 168 8.18 -13.87 -10.79
CA PRO A 168 7.64 -12.52 -10.74
C PRO A 168 7.02 -12.24 -9.37
N PHE A 169 7.09 -10.98 -8.94
CA PHE A 169 6.50 -10.58 -7.68
C PHE A 169 4.97 -10.79 -7.71
N PRO A 170 4.36 -11.37 -6.66
CA PRO A 170 2.98 -11.87 -6.71
C PRO A 170 1.93 -10.75 -6.53
N TRP A 171 1.88 -9.80 -7.46
CA TRP A 171 0.94 -8.67 -7.44
C TRP A 171 -0.54 -9.12 -7.35
N HIS A 172 -0.87 -10.28 -7.93
CA HIS A 172 -2.23 -10.83 -7.92
C HIS A 172 -2.79 -11.00 -6.49
N LEU A 173 -1.95 -11.36 -5.51
CA LEU A 173 -2.38 -11.51 -4.11
C LEU A 173 -2.92 -10.19 -3.55
N ALA A 174 -2.32 -9.05 -3.90
CA ALA A 174 -2.83 -7.74 -3.50
C ALA A 174 -4.17 -7.42 -4.18
N VAL A 175 -4.30 -7.71 -5.47
CA VAL A 175 -5.53 -7.49 -6.24
C VAL A 175 -6.68 -8.33 -5.68
N GLU A 176 -6.44 -9.61 -5.39
CA GLU A 176 -7.40 -10.53 -4.79
C GLU A 176 -7.79 -10.12 -3.37
N ALA A 177 -6.81 -9.69 -2.55
CA ALA A 177 -7.09 -9.19 -1.21
C ALA A 177 -7.94 -7.91 -1.23
N VAL A 178 -7.70 -7.00 -2.18
CA VAL A 178 -8.54 -5.82 -2.38
C VAL A 178 -9.97 -6.24 -2.75
N ALA A 179 -10.15 -7.15 -3.71
CA ALA A 179 -11.47 -7.67 -4.09
C ALA A 179 -12.21 -8.34 -2.91
N ALA A 180 -11.50 -9.08 -2.06
CA ALA A 180 -12.11 -9.69 -0.88
C ALA A 180 -12.56 -8.63 0.15
N SER A 181 -11.83 -7.52 0.25
CA SER A 181 -12.16 -6.42 1.18
C SER A 181 -13.40 -5.62 0.75
N THR A 182 -13.66 -5.49 -0.56
CA THR A 182 -14.83 -4.77 -1.08
C THR A 182 -16.13 -5.46 -0.73
N ASN A 183 -16.14 -6.79 -0.77
CA ASN A 183 -17.31 -7.60 -0.39
C ASN A 183 -17.70 -7.43 1.10
N MET A 184 -16.77 -6.97 1.94
CA MET A 184 -17.04 -6.64 3.35
C MET A 184 -17.54 -5.20 3.53
N GLN A 185 -17.12 -4.25 2.67
CA GLN A 185 -17.50 -2.84 2.77
C GLN A 185 -18.93 -2.54 2.30
N GLU A 186 -19.51 -3.35 1.41
CA GLU A 186 -20.94 -3.25 1.06
C GLU A 186 -21.86 -3.39 2.29
N ARG A 187 -21.35 -3.95 3.40
CA ARG A 187 -22.05 -4.07 4.68
C ARG A 187 -21.86 -2.88 5.64
N ASN A 188 -20.93 -1.94 5.38
CA ASN A 188 -20.69 -0.76 6.21
C ASN A 188 -20.11 0.41 5.36
N PRO A 189 -20.94 1.34 4.86
CA PRO A 189 -20.59 2.24 3.75
C PRO A 189 -19.77 3.49 4.13
N ARG A 190 -19.13 3.54 5.31
CA ARG A 190 -18.38 4.74 5.71
C ARG A 190 -17.09 4.89 4.91
N ARG A 191 -17.07 5.83 3.97
CA ARG A 191 -15.83 6.36 3.37
C ARG A 191 -15.11 7.21 4.42
N ALA A 192 -13.85 6.88 4.69
CA ALA A 192 -13.02 7.71 5.54
C ALA A 192 -12.50 8.91 4.73
N ASP A 193 -12.87 10.10 5.17
CA ASP A 193 -12.37 11.33 4.58
C ASP A 193 -10.96 11.61 5.13
N LEU A 194 -9.95 11.34 4.31
CA LEU A 194 -8.56 11.67 4.63
C LEU A 194 -8.29 13.17 4.49
N SER A 195 -9.16 13.99 3.88
CA SER A 195 -8.90 15.42 3.64
C SER A 195 -8.58 16.20 4.91
N TYR A 196 -9.20 15.85 6.04
CA TYR A 196 -8.93 16.43 7.37
C TYR A 196 -7.63 15.93 8.01
N LEU A 197 -7.12 14.78 7.58
CA LEU A 197 -5.88 14.15 8.04
C LEU A 197 -4.63 14.64 7.26
N ILE A 198 -4.85 15.46 6.21
CA ILE A 198 -3.85 15.99 5.26
C ILE A 198 -3.65 17.51 5.45
N GLY A 199 -3.75 17.98 6.70
CA GLY A 199 -3.39 19.34 7.07
C GLY A 199 -1.86 19.52 7.13
N PRO A 200 -1.30 20.68 6.70
CA PRO A 200 0.14 20.94 6.74
C PRO A 200 0.72 20.99 8.18
N PHE A 201 -0.13 21.00 9.20
CA PHE A 201 0.27 21.18 10.60
C PHE A 201 0.68 19.88 11.32
N TYR A 202 0.51 18.70 10.73
CA TYR A 202 0.86 17.42 11.37
C TYR A 202 2.19 16.80 10.89
N PHE A 203 2.84 17.40 9.89
CA PHE A 203 4.04 16.84 9.26
C PHE A 203 5.14 17.91 9.20
N LEU A 204 5.72 18.23 10.36
CA LEU A 204 7.00 18.95 10.44
C LEU A 204 8.11 17.90 10.41
N PHE A 205 8.53 17.51 9.20
CA PHE A 205 9.71 16.68 8.95
C PHE A 205 10.67 17.46 8.06
#